data_AF-A0A9E5STP5-F1
#
_entry.id   AF-A0A9E5STP5-F1
#
_cell.length_a   1.000
_cell.length_b   1.000
_cell.length_c   1.000
_cell.angle_alpha   90.00
_cell.angle_beta   90.00
_cell.angle_gamma   90.00
#
_symmetry.space_group_name_H-M   'P 1'
#
loop_
_entity.id
_entity.type
_entity.pdbx_description
1 polymer ?
#
loop_
_entity_poly.entity_id
_entity_poly.type
_entity_poly.pdbx_seq_one_letter_code
_entity_poly.pdbx_strand_id
1 'polypeptide(L)'
;EEIEAVTQYVSAGNETVFDEEAAADINMTGEDEVPNGEYDELLPRAVEIALEYGQASISLLQRRLRIGYARAARLVDEMEQRKIVSPFEGSKARQVLITWEGYEEMFGSAGGE
;
A
#
# COMPACT_ATOMS: atom_id res chain seq x y z
N GLU A 1 28.99 9.15 4.65
CA GLU A 1 28.89 8.19 5.76
C GLU A 1 28.15 8.93 6.85
N GLU A 2 26.84 8.69 6.95
CA GLU A 2 25.82 9.39 7.76
C GLU A 2 24.52 8.76 7.20
N ILE A 3 23.67 8.01 7.89
CA ILE A 3 23.13 8.15 9.24
C ILE A 3 22.52 6.79 9.59
N GLU A 4 23.31 5.91 10.21
CA GLU A 4 22.82 4.76 10.96
C GLU A 4 22.68 5.21 12.41
N ALA A 5 21.50 5.65 12.83
CA ALA A 5 21.29 5.90 14.25
C ALA A 5 19.81 5.90 14.65
N VAL A 6 19.51 4.93 15.53
CA VAL A 6 18.43 4.92 16.52
C VAL A 6 17.08 4.39 16.07
N THR A 7 16.92 3.06 16.19
CA THR A 7 15.62 2.45 16.49
C THR A 7 15.70 1.82 17.88
N GLN A 8 15.54 2.66 18.90
CA GLN A 8 15.41 2.21 20.29
C GLN A 8 13.93 2.18 20.67
N TYR A 9 13.40 0.96 20.65
CA TYR A 9 12.28 0.40 21.42
C TYR A 9 11.51 1.34 22.38
N VAL A 10 10.18 1.52 22.15
CA VAL A 10 9.16 1.50 23.23
C VAL A 10 7.87 0.90 22.68
N SER A 11 7.63 -0.35 23.09
CA SER A 11 6.28 -0.91 23.27
C SER A 11 5.67 -0.28 24.52
N ALA A 12 4.64 0.55 24.36
CA ALA A 12 3.61 0.87 25.34
C ALA A 12 2.62 1.82 24.67
N GLY A 13 1.34 1.43 24.63
CA GLY A 13 0.30 2.20 23.95
C GLY A 13 0.20 3.64 24.47
N ASN A 14 0.17 4.60 23.54
CA ASN A 14 -0.55 5.85 23.71
C ASN A 14 -0.73 6.52 22.35
N GLU A 15 -1.99 6.86 22.06
CA GLU A 15 -2.49 7.92 21.20
C GLU A 15 -1.43 8.78 20.48
N THR A 16 -1.31 8.60 19.17
CA THR A 16 -0.62 9.57 18.31
C THR A 16 -1.66 10.50 17.70
N VAL A 17 -1.86 11.64 18.36
CA VAL A 17 -2.45 12.82 17.74
C VAL A 17 -1.44 13.30 16.71
N PHE A 18 -1.73 13.08 15.42
CA PHE A 18 -0.92 13.63 14.34
C PHE A 18 -1.45 15.02 14.01
N ASP A 19 -0.65 16.04 14.34
CA ASP A 19 -0.89 17.44 14.01
C ASP A 19 -1.17 17.63 12.51
N GLU A 20 -2.33 18.22 12.26
CA GLU A 20 -2.89 18.62 10.99
C GLU A 20 -2.25 19.93 10.54
N GLU A 21 -1.16 19.88 9.77
CA GLU A 21 -0.88 20.98 8.84
C GLU A 21 0.01 20.55 7.67
N ALA A 22 -0.38 21.02 6.48
CA ALA A 22 0.32 20.92 5.18
C ALA A 22 0.12 19.64 4.33
N ALA A 23 -1.05 19.56 3.67
CA ALA A 23 -1.11 19.60 2.20
C ALA A 23 -2.55 19.85 1.74
N ALA A 24 -2.82 21.10 1.36
CA ALA A 24 -4.08 21.55 0.79
C ALA A 24 -4.40 20.80 -0.53
N ASP A 25 -5.69 20.54 -0.72
CA ASP A 25 -6.37 19.88 -1.86
C ASP A 25 -6.57 18.36 -1.75
N ILE A 26 -7.16 17.91 -0.65
CA ILE A 26 -7.80 16.60 -0.52
C ILE A 26 -9.30 16.75 -0.77
N ASN A 27 -9.70 16.61 -2.03
CA ASN A 27 -11.11 16.40 -2.35
C ASN A 27 -11.53 15.06 -1.73
N MET A 28 -12.38 15.19 -0.72
CA MET A 28 -12.70 14.23 0.33
C MET A 28 -13.78 13.27 -0.15
N THR A 29 -13.41 12.04 -0.49
CA THR A 29 -14.33 10.90 -0.56
C THR A 29 -13.55 9.63 -0.18
N GLY A 30 -13.23 9.49 1.09
CA GLY A 30 -12.84 8.22 1.70
C GLY A 30 -14.00 7.75 2.56
N GLU A 31 -15.00 7.14 1.95
CA GLU A 31 -16.08 6.50 2.69
C GLU A 31 -15.50 5.19 3.26
N ASP A 32 -15.35 5.15 4.58
CA ASP A 32 -14.92 3.98 5.35
C ASP A 32 -16.03 2.91 5.29
N GLU A 33 -16.05 2.15 4.19
CA GLU A 33 -16.76 0.87 4.16
C GLU A 33 -15.94 -0.17 4.92
N VAL A 34 -16.57 -0.75 5.94
CA VAL A 34 -16.01 -1.82 6.78
C VAL A 34 -15.84 -3.06 5.89
N PRO A 35 -14.62 -3.52 5.56
CA PRO A 35 -14.47 -4.58 4.57
C PRO A 35 -14.94 -5.91 5.15
N ASN A 36 -16.02 -6.42 4.57
CA ASN A 36 -16.56 -7.76 4.82
C ASN A 36 -15.99 -8.79 3.82
N GLY A 37 -14.88 -8.45 3.16
CA GLY A 37 -14.15 -9.28 2.19
C GLY A 37 -12.73 -9.59 2.69
N GLU A 38 -12.15 -10.70 2.22
CA GLU A 38 -10.81 -11.19 2.62
C GLU A 38 -9.65 -10.21 2.32
N TYR A 39 -9.90 -9.08 1.64
CA TYR A 39 -8.93 -8.04 1.29
C TYR A 39 -9.60 -6.69 1.09
N ASP A 40 -8.78 -5.62 1.11
CA ASP A 40 -9.18 -4.30 0.64
C ASP A 40 -9.65 -4.34 -0.83
N GLU A 41 -10.76 -3.66 -1.12
CA GLU A 41 -11.38 -3.57 -2.45
C GLU A 41 -10.44 -3.00 -3.52
N LEU A 42 -9.49 -2.15 -3.10
CA LEU A 42 -8.53 -1.49 -3.99
C LEU A 42 -7.28 -2.32 -4.23
N LEU A 43 -7.12 -3.46 -3.55
CA LEU A 43 -5.96 -4.33 -3.69
C LEU A 43 -5.69 -4.73 -5.15
N PRO A 44 -6.68 -5.20 -5.95
CA PRO A 44 -6.42 -5.57 -7.34
C PRO A 44 -5.89 -4.39 -8.16
N ARG A 45 -6.46 -3.20 -7.98
CA ARG A 45 -6.02 -2.00 -8.69
C ARG A 45 -4.64 -1.53 -8.23
N ALA A 46 -4.34 -1.66 -6.94
CA ALA A 46 -3.04 -1.32 -6.38
C ALA A 46 -1.92 -2.21 -6.92
N VAL A 47 -2.18 -3.51 -7.07
CA VAL A 47 -1.25 -4.47 -7.65
C VAL A 47 -1.01 -4.21 -9.14
N GLU A 48 -2.06 -3.90 -9.88
CA GLU A 48 -1.94 -3.51 -11.29
C GLU A 48 -1.03 -2.29 -11.47
N ILE A 49 -1.22 -1.25 -10.65
CA ILE A 49 -0.33 -0.08 -10.65
C ILE A 49 1.11 -0.51 -10.28
N ALA A 50 1.28 -1.34 -9.26
CA ALA A 50 2.61 -1.79 -8.88
C ALA A 50 3.32 -2.49 -10.07
N LEU A 51 2.60 -3.35 -10.81
CA LEU A 51 3.09 -4.03 -12.02
C LEU A 51 3.45 -3.05 -13.13
N GLU A 52 2.60 -2.05 -13.41
CA GLU A 52 2.88 -1.01 -14.40
C GLU A 52 4.18 -0.24 -14.11
N TYR A 53 4.45 0.06 -12.83
CA TYR A 53 5.63 0.82 -12.40
C TYR A 53 6.84 -0.06 -12.04
N GLY A 54 6.66 -1.39 -12.00
CA GLY A 54 7.66 -2.36 -11.54
C GLY A 54 8.06 -2.22 -10.06
N GLN A 55 7.34 -1.40 -9.29
CA GLN A 55 7.62 -1.12 -7.89
C GLN A 55 6.35 -0.70 -7.16
N ALA A 56 6.29 -0.99 -5.86
CA ALA A 56 5.24 -0.55 -4.97
C ALA A 56 5.81 0.36 -3.88
N SER A 57 5.18 1.52 -3.71
CA SER A 57 5.44 2.42 -2.58
C SER A 57 4.14 3.09 -2.13
N ILE A 58 4.07 3.46 -0.86
CA ILE A 58 2.88 4.10 -0.28
C ILE A 58 2.54 5.38 -1.06
N SER A 59 3.54 6.25 -1.28
CA SER A 59 3.37 7.50 -2.02
C SER A 59 2.91 7.30 -3.47
N LEU A 60 3.31 6.21 -4.13
CA LEU A 60 2.84 5.87 -5.48
C LEU A 60 1.34 5.57 -5.45
N LEU A 61 0.91 4.69 -4.53
CA LEU A 61 -0.49 4.30 -4.42
C LEU A 61 -1.39 5.46 -3.97
N GLN A 62 -0.94 6.29 -3.04
CA GLN A 62 -1.68 7.49 -2.62
C GLN A 62 -2.02 8.39 -3.82
N ARG A 63 -1.05 8.64 -4.70
CA ARG A 63 -1.23 9.51 -5.88
C ARG A 63 -2.09 8.85 -6.96
N ARG A 64 -1.94 7.55 -7.16
CA ARG A 64 -2.59 6.81 -8.25
C ARG A 64 -4.02 6.41 -7.93
N LEU A 65 -4.28 6.04 -6.69
CA LEU A 65 -5.59 5.62 -6.20
C LEU A 65 -6.34 6.75 -5.48
N ARG A 66 -5.70 7.91 -5.25
CA ARG A 66 -6.26 9.04 -4.50
C ARG A 66 -6.76 8.65 -3.11
N ILE A 67 -5.97 7.82 -2.42
CA ILE A 67 -6.26 7.32 -1.08
C ILE A 67 -5.34 7.93 -0.03
N GLY A 68 -5.79 7.92 1.22
CA GLY A 68 -5.00 8.33 2.37
C GLY A 68 -3.83 7.38 2.67
N TYR A 69 -2.84 7.88 3.43
CA TYR A 69 -1.63 7.13 3.81
C TYR A 69 -1.95 5.80 4.48
N ALA A 70 -2.89 5.79 5.44
CA ALA A 70 -3.23 4.58 6.20
C ALA A 70 -3.81 3.46 5.33
N ARG A 71 -4.61 3.77 4.32
CA ARG A 71 -5.14 2.77 3.38
C ARG A 71 -4.04 2.30 2.42
N ALA A 72 -3.23 3.23 1.89
CA ALA A 72 -2.09 2.88 1.04
C ALA A 72 -1.05 1.99 1.76
N ALA A 73 -0.74 2.26 3.03
CA ALA A 73 0.16 1.45 3.84
C ALA A 73 -0.39 0.01 4.01
N ARG A 74 -1.67 -0.12 4.36
CA ARG A 74 -2.36 -1.43 4.47
C ARG A 74 -2.30 -2.22 3.15
N LEU A 75 -2.56 -1.57 2.02
CA LEU A 75 -2.46 -2.20 0.70
C LEU A 75 -1.05 -2.72 0.41
N VAL A 76 -0.02 -1.94 0.72
CA VAL A 76 1.38 -2.34 0.50
C VAL A 76 1.76 -3.53 1.40
N ASP A 77 1.29 -3.54 2.64
CA ASP A 77 1.52 -4.66 3.57
C ASP A 77 0.77 -5.93 3.16
N GLU A 78 -0.48 -5.82 2.69
CA GLU A 78 -1.21 -6.94 2.11
C GLU A 78 -0.49 -7.54 0.90
N MET A 79 0.04 -6.68 0.01
CA MET A 79 0.84 -7.14 -1.13
C MET A 79 2.09 -7.92 -0.68
N GLU A 80 2.74 -7.53 0.41
CA GLU A 80 3.90 -8.26 0.92
C GLU A 80 3.51 -9.61 1.53
N GLN A 81 2.44 -9.63 2.33
CA GLN A 81 1.92 -10.85 2.94
C GLN A 81 1.56 -11.90 1.88
N ARG A 82 1.00 -11.45 0.76
CA ARG A 82 0.63 -12.29 -0.39
C ARG A 82 1.80 -12.60 -1.34
N LYS A 83 3.02 -12.17 -1.02
CA LYS A 83 4.23 -12.33 -1.87
C LYS A 83 4.10 -11.71 -3.26
N ILE A 84 3.27 -10.67 -3.38
CA ILE A 84 3.12 -9.85 -4.59
C ILE A 84 4.29 -8.87 -4.71
N VAL A 85 4.73 -8.32 -3.58
CA VAL A 85 5.88 -7.42 -3.51
C VAL A 85 6.93 -7.94 -2.53
N SER A 86 8.17 -7.51 -2.71
CA SER A 86 9.30 -7.83 -1.85
C SER A 86 9.07 -7.29 -0.43
N PRO A 87 9.71 -7.90 0.59
CA PRO A 87 9.71 -7.32 1.92
C PRO A 87 10.32 -5.92 1.91
N PHE A 88 9.99 -5.15 2.95
CA PHE A 88 10.59 -3.84 3.17
C PHE A 88 12.11 -3.94 3.38
N GLU A 89 12.89 -3.36 2.46
CA GLU A 89 14.36 -3.27 2.53
C GLU A 89 14.80 -1.83 2.84
N GLY A 90 14.31 -1.27 3.95
CA GLY A 90 14.63 0.08 4.38
C GLY A 90 14.05 1.14 3.43
N SER A 91 14.86 2.11 2.99
CA SER A 91 14.36 3.26 2.22
C SER A 91 13.97 2.96 0.77
N LYS A 92 14.10 1.71 0.30
CA LYS A 92 13.81 1.34 -1.09
C LYS A 92 12.33 0.99 -1.28
N ALA A 93 11.80 1.33 -2.46
CA ALA A 93 10.49 0.87 -2.88
C ALA A 93 10.47 -0.67 -2.97
N ARG A 94 9.33 -1.28 -2.63
CA ARG A 94 9.18 -2.74 -2.69
C ARG A 94 9.16 -3.16 -4.16
N GLN A 95 9.94 -4.18 -4.52
CA GLN A 95 9.96 -4.71 -5.87
C GLN A 95 8.75 -5.60 -6.10
N VAL A 96 8.18 -5.56 -7.30
CA VAL A 96 7.09 -6.50 -7.64
C VAL A 96 7.69 -7.87 -7.97
N LEU A 97 7.14 -8.91 -7.34
CA LEU A 97 7.62 -10.29 -7.45
C LEU A 97 6.78 -11.14 -8.41
N ILE A 98 5.59 -10.66 -8.78
CA ILE A 98 4.68 -11.35 -9.69
C ILE A 98 4.75 -10.75 -11.10
N THR A 99 4.24 -11.50 -12.07
CA THR A 99 4.02 -11.03 -13.44
C THR A 99 2.54 -10.69 -13.66
N TRP A 100 2.23 -10.14 -14.84
CA TRP A 100 0.85 -9.95 -15.29
C TRP A 100 0.05 -11.25 -15.28
N GLU A 101 0.66 -12.38 -15.67
CA GLU A 101 0.02 -13.70 -15.60
C GLU A 101 -0.36 -14.07 -14.16
N GLY A 102 0.57 -13.88 -13.21
CA GLY A 102 0.29 -14.14 -11.79
C GLY A 102 -0.79 -13.21 -11.21
N TYR A 103 -0.88 -11.97 -11.70
CA TYR A 103 -1.98 -11.07 -11.36
C TYR A 103 -3.32 -11.59 -11.88
N GLU A 104 -3.38 -12.07 -13.12
CA GLU A 104 -4.59 -12.68 -13.69
C GLU A 104 -4.99 -13.96 -12.95
N GLU A 105 -4.05 -14.78 -12.48
CA GLU A 105 -4.39 -15.95 -11.66
C GLU A 105 -4.95 -15.57 -10.27
N MET A 106 -4.46 -14.47 -9.68
CA MET A 106 -4.88 -14.02 -8.34
C MET A 106 -6.19 -13.22 -8.36
N PHE A 107 -6.38 -12.36 -9.36
CA PHE A 107 -7.47 -11.39 -9.44
C PHE A 107 -8.35 -11.53 -10.69
N GLY A 108 -7.91 -12.33 -11.66
CA GLY A 108 -8.66 -12.61 -12.88
C GLY A 108 -9.74 -13.66 -12.61
N SER A 109 -10.93 -13.19 -12.27
CA SER A 109 -12.19 -13.89 -12.57
C SER A 109 -13.36 -12.92 -12.56
N ALA A 110 -13.55 -12.20 -13.68
CA ALA A 110 -14.82 -11.55 -14.06
C ALA A 110 -14.88 -11.06 -15.53
N GLY A 111 -14.15 -11.66 -16.47
CA GLY A 111 -13.99 -11.09 -17.83
C GLY A 111 -13.92 -12.06 -19.00
N GLY A 112 -14.41 -13.30 -18.86
CA GLY A 112 -14.46 -14.27 -19.95
C GLY A 112 -15.84 -14.91 -20.07
N GLU A 113 -16.73 -14.25 -20.83
CA GLU A 113 -17.76 -14.94 -21.62
C GLU A 113 -17.16 -15.44 -22.93
#